data_AF-A0A0R2CVZ1-F1
#
_entry.id   AF-A0A0R2CVZ1-F1
#
_cell.length_a   1.000
_cell.length_b   1.000
_cell.length_c   1.000
_cell.angle_alpha   90.00
_cell.angle_beta   90.00
_cell.angle_gamma   90.00
#
_symmetry.space_group_name_H-M   'P 1'
#
loop_
_entity.id
_entity.type
_entity.pdbx_description
1 polymer ?
#
loop_
_entity_poly.entity_id
_entity_poly.type
_entity_poly.pdbx_seq_one_letter_code
_entity_poly.pdbx_strand_id
1 'polypeptide(L)'
;MEFNKRQAEVIIVQQLSFLLDRKVKNEELVPETYLLHKDEIIQVPTIDEKPLPQKVMAYFYGCESYIGFLITDSQQRKLLAVGILDSNNQLVKKGEYKNE
;
A
#
# COMPACT_ATOMS: atom_id res chain seq x y z
N MET A 1 5.28 -16.72 -8.54
CA MET A 1 3.87 -16.34 -8.37
C MET A 1 3.73 -14.87 -8.71
N GLU A 2 2.68 -14.50 -9.45
CA GLU A 2 2.42 -13.12 -9.86
C GLU A 2 1.69 -12.36 -8.74
N PHE A 3 2.03 -11.09 -8.54
CA PHE A 3 1.33 -10.20 -7.63
C PHE A 3 -0.17 -10.14 -7.95
N ASN A 4 -1.02 -10.31 -6.92
CA ASN A 4 -2.46 -10.10 -7.04
C ASN A 4 -2.89 -8.84 -6.30
N LYS A 5 -3.17 -7.77 -7.07
CA LYS A 5 -3.60 -6.47 -6.52
C LYS A 5 -4.80 -6.57 -5.59
N ARG A 6 -5.79 -7.41 -5.93
CA ARG A 6 -7.01 -7.55 -5.11
C ARG A 6 -6.72 -8.13 -3.73
N GLN A 7 -5.77 -9.05 -3.61
CA GLN A 7 -5.38 -9.60 -2.30
C GLN A 7 -4.72 -8.53 -1.44
N ALA A 8 -3.88 -7.68 -2.03
CA ALA A 8 -3.24 -6.59 -1.32
C ALA A 8 -4.24 -5.48 -0.92
N GLU A 9 -5.23 -5.19 -1.76
CA GLU A 9 -6.35 -4.29 -1.42
C GLU A 9 -7.19 -4.81 -0.25
N VAL A 10 -7.45 -6.12 -0.20
CA VAL A 10 -8.14 -6.75 0.94
C VAL A 10 -7.37 -6.56 2.25
N ILE A 11 -6.03 -6.67 2.21
CA ILE A 11 -5.18 -6.41 3.39
C ILE A 11 -5.33 -4.95 3.85
N ILE A 12 -5.35 -4.00 2.92
CA ILE A 12 -5.58 -2.57 3.25
C ILE A 12 -6.97 -2.38 3.89
N VAL A 13 -8.03 -2.93 3.30
CA VAL A 13 -9.40 -2.81 3.86
C VAL A 13 -9.47 -3.37 5.28
N GLN A 14 -8.86 -4.54 5.51
CA GLN A 14 -8.84 -5.16 6.83
C GLN A 14 -8.11 -4.29 7.86
N GLN A 15 -6.96 -3.72 7.48
CA GLN A 15 -6.19 -2.84 8.36
C GLN A 15 -6.91 -1.53 8.65
N LEU A 16 -7.51 -0.91 7.64
CA LEU A 16 -8.32 0.30 7.82
C LEU A 16 -9.55 0.02 8.70
N SER A 17 -10.22 -1.11 8.48
CA SER A 17 -11.37 -1.51 9.30
C SER A 17 -11.00 -1.66 10.78
N PHE A 18 -9.83 -2.25 11.05
CA PHE A 18 -9.31 -2.38 12.40
C PHE A 18 -8.96 -1.02 13.01
N LEU A 19 -8.29 -0.12 12.28
CA LEU A 19 -7.87 1.19 12.78
C LEU A 19 -9.05 2.15 13.01
N LEU A 20 -10.12 2.03 12.23
CA LEU A 20 -11.31 2.88 12.30
C LEU A 20 -12.41 2.29 13.22
N ASP A 21 -12.19 1.09 13.78
CA ASP A 21 -13.18 0.33 14.55
C ASP A 21 -14.54 0.21 13.85
N ARG A 22 -14.51 0.04 12.52
CA ARG A 22 -15.71 -0.11 11.68
C ARG A 22 -15.44 -0.96 10.45
N LYS A 23 -16.49 -1.43 9.80
CA LYS A 23 -16.36 -2.17 8.54
C LYS A 23 -16.15 -1.20 7.37
N VAL A 24 -14.94 -1.20 6.79
CA VAL A 24 -14.64 -0.53 5.52
C VAL A 24 -15.00 -1.47 4.37
N LYS A 25 -15.65 -0.95 3.33
CA LYS A 25 -15.95 -1.67 2.09
C LYS A 25 -14.91 -1.34 1.03
N ASN A 26 -14.63 -2.29 0.13
CA ASN A 26 -13.75 -2.06 -1.02
C ASN A 26 -14.22 -0.88 -1.89
N GLU A 27 -15.53 -0.64 -1.97
CA GLU A 27 -16.14 0.45 -2.75
C GLU A 27 -15.75 1.84 -2.23
N GLU A 28 -15.37 1.95 -0.95
CA GLU A 28 -14.87 3.19 -0.34
C GLU A 28 -13.42 3.47 -0.75
N LEU A 29 -12.69 2.47 -1.24
CA LEU A 29 -11.30 2.59 -1.63
C LEU A 29 -11.20 2.88 -3.14
N VAL A 30 -11.22 4.16 -3.50
CA VAL A 30 -10.90 4.60 -4.87
C VAL A 30 -9.39 4.86 -4.94
N PRO A 31 -8.62 4.07 -5.73
CA PRO A 31 -7.17 4.24 -5.79
C PRO A 31 -6.78 5.46 -6.61
N GLU A 32 -5.95 6.32 -6.03
CA GLU A 32 -5.12 7.25 -6.79
C GLU A 32 -3.82 6.54 -7.18
N THR A 33 -3.47 6.57 -8.47
CA THR A 33 -2.36 5.79 -9.02
C THR A 33 -1.27 6.71 -9.58
N TYR A 34 -0.02 6.47 -9.19
CA TYR A 34 1.12 7.28 -9.60
C TYR A 34 2.30 6.41 -10.03
N LEU A 35 2.93 6.78 -11.14
CA LEU A 35 4.25 6.28 -11.50
C LEU A 35 5.29 7.21 -10.87
N LEU A 36 5.99 6.72 -9.85
CA LEU A 36 6.93 7.53 -9.06
C LEU A 36 8.36 7.05 -9.25
N HIS A 37 9.28 8.00 -9.20
CA HIS A 37 10.69 7.72 -8.97
C HIS A 37 10.95 7.44 -7.49
N LYS A 38 11.95 6.60 -7.18
CA LYS A 38 12.23 6.17 -5.80
C LYS A 38 12.48 7.32 -4.82
N ASP A 39 12.99 8.45 -5.32
CA ASP A 39 13.32 9.66 -4.58
C ASP A 39 12.10 10.55 -4.30
N GLU A 40 10.98 10.31 -4.98
CA GLU A 40 9.70 11.00 -4.73
C GLU A 40 8.88 10.33 -3.61
N ILE A 41 9.35 9.18 -3.11
CA ILE A 41 8.62 8.36 -2.13
C ILE A 41 9.19 8.64 -0.75
N ILE A 42 8.31 8.93 0.20
CA ILE A 42 8.65 8.92 1.62
C ILE A 42 9.27 7.56 1.96
N GLN A 43 10.34 7.51 2.75
CA GLN A 43 10.99 6.23 3.10
C GLN A 43 9.99 5.30 3.78
N VAL A 44 9.51 4.31 3.03
CA VAL A 44 8.62 3.25 3.52
C VAL A 44 9.39 1.92 3.56
N PRO A 45 9.21 1.11 4.62
CA PRO A 45 9.87 -0.18 4.72
C PRO A 45 9.30 -1.14 3.69
N THR A 46 10.17 -1.74 2.89
CA THR A 46 9.79 -2.74 1.89
C THR A 46 9.52 -4.09 2.55
N ILE A 47 8.75 -4.94 1.87
CA ILE A 47 8.39 -6.28 2.36
C ILE A 47 9.64 -7.16 2.50
N ASP A 48 10.49 -7.18 1.48
CA ASP A 48 11.70 -8.01 1.42
C ASP A 48 12.95 -7.31 1.99
N GLU A 49 12.80 -6.15 2.65
CA GLU A 49 13.90 -5.30 3.14
C GLU A 49 14.92 -4.85 2.07
N LYS A 50 14.59 -5.06 0.79
CA LYS A 50 15.37 -4.61 -0.37
C LYS A 50 15.01 -3.17 -0.72
N PRO A 51 15.96 -2.37 -1.25
CA PRO A 51 15.66 -1.03 -1.70
C PRO A 51 14.64 -1.04 -2.86
N LEU A 52 13.81 0.01 -2.93
CA LEU A 52 12.90 0.21 -4.05
C LEU A 52 13.69 0.40 -5.37
N PRO A 53 13.21 -0.15 -6.50
CA PRO A 53 13.78 0.12 -7.81
C PRO A 53 13.57 1.60 -8.18
N GLN A 54 14.30 2.08 -9.19
CA GLN A 54 14.30 3.50 -9.55
C GLN A 54 12.92 4.05 -9.92
N LYS A 55 12.05 3.22 -10.49
CA LYS A 55 10.66 3.56 -10.82
C LYS A 55 9.73 2.49 -10.26
N VAL A 56 8.65 2.93 -9.65
CA VAL A 56 7.61 2.06 -9.06
C VAL A 56 6.23 2.60 -9.39
N MET A 57 5.24 1.71 -9.30
CA MET A 57 3.84 2.12 -9.34
C MET A 57 3.31 2.18 -7.91
N ALA A 58 2.78 3.33 -7.51
CA ALA A 58 2.17 3.53 -6.20
C ALA A 58 0.65 3.67 -6.35
N TYR A 59 -0.09 3.02 -5.47
CA TYR A 59 -1.54 3.14 -5.33
C TYR A 59 -1.84 3.65 -3.93
N PHE A 60 -2.59 4.73 -3.83
CA PHE A 60 -3.03 5.31 -2.56
C PHE A 60 -4.54 5.21 -2.44
N TYR A 61 -5.00 4.81 -1.26
CA TYR A 61 -6.39 4.57 -0.94
C TYR A 61 -6.74 5.42 0.28
N GLY A 62 -7.22 6.64 0.02
CA GLY A 62 -7.66 7.55 1.07
C GLY A 62 -8.94 7.03 1.72
N CYS A 63 -8.95 6.94 3.05
CA CYS A 63 -10.12 6.56 3.83
C CYS A 63 -10.11 7.31 5.17
N GLU A 64 -10.98 8.33 5.28
CA GLU A 64 -11.06 9.21 6.43
C GLU A 64 -9.69 9.82 6.81
N SER A 65 -9.20 9.53 8.02
CA SER A 65 -7.92 10.05 8.54
C SER A 65 -6.70 9.20 8.18
N TYR A 66 -6.87 8.19 7.32
CA TYR A 66 -5.81 7.25 6.95
C TYR A 66 -5.68 7.12 5.44
N ILE A 67 -4.48 6.74 5.00
CA ILE A 67 -4.17 6.44 3.60
C ILE A 67 -3.55 5.05 3.55
N GLY A 68 -4.25 4.10 2.95
CA GLY A 68 -3.65 2.83 2.57
C GLY A 68 -2.77 3.00 1.35
N PHE A 69 -1.64 2.30 1.27
CA PHE A 69 -0.79 2.33 0.09
C PHE A 69 -0.31 0.95 -0.35
N LEU A 70 -0.15 0.79 -1.65
CA LEU A 70 0.54 -0.33 -2.30
C LEU A 70 1.62 0.23 -3.22
N ILE A 71 2.82 -0.34 -3.14
CA ILE A 71 3.92 -0.02 -4.06
C ILE A 71 4.33 -1.30 -4.77
N THR A 72 4.33 -1.27 -6.09
CA THR A 72 4.74 -2.39 -6.94
C THR A 72 5.90 -1.97 -7.82
N ASP A 73 6.56 -2.94 -8.45
CA ASP A 73 7.49 -2.62 -9.54
C ASP A 73 6.73 -1.96 -10.71
N SER A 74 7.45 -1.27 -11.59
CA SER A 74 6.84 -0.55 -12.71
C SER A 74 6.02 -1.45 -13.66
N GLN A 75 6.30 -2.74 -13.70
CA GLN A 75 5.55 -3.73 -14.48
C GLN A 75 4.34 -4.32 -13.72
N GLN A 76 4.13 -3.92 -12.46
CA GLN A 76 3.04 -4.39 -11.59
C GLN A 76 3.04 -5.92 -11.41
N ARG A 77 4.22 -6.55 -11.42
CA ARG A 77 4.40 -8.00 -11.26
C ARG A 77 4.75 -8.40 -9.83
N LYS A 78 5.29 -7.47 -9.03
CA LYS A 78 5.74 -7.70 -7.66
C LYS A 78 5.26 -6.59 -6.75
N LEU A 79 4.68 -6.97 -5.61
CA LEU A 79 4.47 -6.05 -4.51
C LEU A 79 5.79 -5.81 -3.77
N LEU A 80 6.12 -4.55 -3.55
CA LEU A 80 7.37 -4.12 -2.92
C LEU A 80 7.12 -3.56 -1.53
N ALA A 81 6.01 -2.84 -1.33
CA ALA A 81 5.58 -2.34 -0.03
C ALA A 81 4.06 -2.24 0.05
N VAL A 82 3.52 -2.39 1.25
CA VAL A 82 2.11 -2.13 1.59
C VAL A 82 2.05 -1.61 3.02
N GLY A 83 1.11 -0.71 3.30
CA GLY A 83 0.89 -0.21 4.64
C GLY A 83 -0.18 0.86 4.72
N ILE A 84 -0.30 1.43 5.91
CA ILE A 84 -1.23 2.53 6.22
C ILE A 84 -0.43 3.71 6.78
N LEU A 85 -0.69 4.89 6.22
CA LEU A 85 -0.26 6.18 6.74
C LEU A 85 -1.41 6.84 7.50
N ASP A 86 -1.10 7.62 8.52
CA ASP A 86 -2.04 8.55 9.15
C ASP A 86 -2.11 9.90 8.40
N SER A 87 -2.92 10.83 8.92
CA SER A 87 -3.08 12.18 8.37
C SER A 87 -1.82 13.06 8.42
N ASN A 88 -0.78 12.64 9.15
CA ASN A 88 0.53 13.28 9.21
C ASN A 88 1.57 12.57 8.32
N ASN A 89 1.12 11.69 7.42
CA ASN A 89 1.94 10.85 6.56
C ASN A 89 2.91 9.94 7.34
N GLN A 90 2.58 9.58 8.59
CA GLN A 90 3.38 8.66 9.39
C GLN A 90 2.89 7.24 9.20
N LEU A 91 3.83 6.30 9.05
CA LEU A 91 3.51 4.88 8.92
C LEU A 91 3.00 4.32 10.25
N VAL A 92 1.71 4.01 10.31
CA VAL A 92 1.07 3.42 11.51
C VAL A 92 0.96 1.90 11.42
N LYS A 93 0.96 1.33 10.21
CA LYS A 93 0.94 -0.11 10.01
C LYS A 93 1.71 -0.50 8.75
N LYS A 94 2.72 -1.37 8.90
CA LYS A 94 3.31 -2.10 7.77
C LYS A 94 2.43 -3.31 7.46
N GLY A 95 2.10 -3.51 6.18
CA GLY A 95 1.45 -4.74 5.75
C GLY A 95 2.47 -5.87 5.60
N GLU A 96 2.14 -7.03 6.16
CA GLU A 96 2.83 -8.27 5.88
C GLU A 96 2.13 -8.93 4.69
N TYR A 97 2.84 -9.11 3.58
CA TYR A 97 2.34 -9.83 2.42
C TYR A 97 3.14 -11.11 2.26
N LYS A 98 2.55 -12.24 2.66
CA LYS A 98 3.16 -13.56 2.43
C LYS A 98 2.73 -14.05 1.05
N ASN A 99 3.70 -14.20 0.16
CA ASN A 99 3.55 -15.01 -1.04
C ASN A 99 3.62 -16.48 -0.60
N GLU A 100 2.50 -17.07 -0.21
CA GLU A 100 2.37 -18.54 -0.14
C GLU A 100 2.07 -19.10 -1.54
#